data_AF-A0A5S9PK94-F1
#
_entry.id   AF-A0A5S9PK94-F1
#
_cell.length_a   1.000
_cell.length_b   1.000
_cell.length_c   1.000
_cell.angle_alpha   90.00
_cell.angle_beta   90.00
_cell.angle_gamma   90.00
#
_symmetry.space_group_name_H-M   'P 1'
#
loop_
_entity.id
_entity.type
_entity.pdbx_description
1 polymer ?
#
loop_
_entity_poly.entity_id
_entity_poly.type
_entity_poly.pdbx_seq_one_letter_code
_entity_poly.pdbx_strand_id
1 'polypeptide(L)'
;MRLPTSTRVATLLISLIALMAVNASAKIYTWTDENGKKHFTDKPPKDSNDYDTVVTKPINVQQAVSVSPQSTDDVDQLASNDTPRKAKSWAAKNCKSARKFTYYATQYTAAKVKVCKKQIPGDYRQHLSGYSYDPALYNYDPNKTSRK
;
A
#
# COMPACT_ATOMS: atom_id res chain seq x y z
N MET A 1 52.02 38.27 3.62
CA MET A 1 51.13 38.41 2.46
C MET A 1 49.76 38.91 2.96
N ARG A 2 49.38 40.18 2.71
CA ARG A 2 48.10 40.75 3.18
C ARG A 2 47.05 40.58 2.07
N LEU A 3 45.98 39.83 2.33
CA LEU A 3 44.89 39.66 1.37
C LEU A 3 44.10 40.98 1.19
N PRO A 4 43.63 41.29 -0.03
CA PRO A 4 42.83 42.48 -0.34
C PRO A 4 41.59 42.58 0.55
N THR A 5 41.20 43.80 0.92
CA THR A 5 39.98 44.07 1.71
C THR A 5 38.72 43.52 1.06
N SER A 6 38.63 43.56 -0.28
CA SER A 6 37.54 42.96 -1.07
C SER A 6 37.42 41.44 -0.87
N THR A 7 38.56 40.74 -0.81
CA THR A 7 38.59 39.29 -0.59
C THR A 7 38.10 38.93 0.82
N ARG A 8 38.41 39.75 1.83
CA ARG A 8 37.95 39.56 3.21
C ARG A 8 36.43 39.69 3.34
N VAL A 9 35.84 40.67 2.66
CA VAL A 9 34.38 40.87 2.65
C VAL A 9 33.67 39.70 1.95
N ALA A 10 34.19 39.24 0.81
CA ALA A 10 33.64 38.07 0.13
C ALA A 10 33.74 36.79 0.98
N THR A 11 34.85 36.62 1.71
CA THR A 11 35.04 35.45 2.58
C THR A 11 34.06 35.46 3.76
N LEU A 12 33.79 36.64 4.34
CA LEU A 12 32.79 36.81 5.40
C LEU A 12 31.37 36.53 4.90
N LEU A 13 31.02 37.00 3.70
CA LEU A 13 29.71 36.76 3.09
C LEU A 13 29.47 35.26 2.80
N ILE A 14 30.47 34.58 2.25
CA ILE A 14 30.39 33.13 1.98
C ILE A 14 30.29 32.34 3.29
N SER A 15 31.06 32.73 4.31
CA SER A 15 30.97 32.12 5.64
C SER A 15 29.57 32.29 6.23
N LEU A 16 28.98 33.48 6.15
CA LEU A 16 27.63 33.73 6.69
C LEU A 16 26.56 32.89 6.00
N ILE A 17 26.62 32.74 4.67
CA ILE A 17 25.69 31.90 3.90
C ILE A 17 25.83 30.42 4.29
N ALA A 18 27.06 29.95 4.50
CA ALA A 18 27.31 28.57 4.92
C ALA A 18 26.73 28.25 6.31
N LEU A 19 26.74 29.21 7.24
CA LEU A 19 26.12 29.04 8.56
C LEU A 19 24.59 28.94 8.50
N MET A 20 23.94 29.54 7.51
CA MET A 20 22.48 29.49 7.36
C MET A 20 21.96 28.13 6.83
N ALA A 21 22.82 27.33 6.19
CA ALA A 21 22.42 26.07 5.55
C ALA A 21 22.17 24.90 6.54
N VAL A 22 22.47 25.06 7.84
CA VAL A 22 22.56 23.92 8.78
C VAL A 22 21.22 23.56 9.46
N ASN A 23 20.13 24.30 9.24
CA ASN A 23 18.89 24.15 10.03
C ASN A 23 17.76 23.33 9.38
N ALA A 24 18.04 22.45 8.43
CA ALA A 24 17.03 21.58 7.82
C ALA A 24 16.92 20.21 8.52
N SER A 25 16.55 20.20 9.81
CA SER A 25 16.23 18.95 10.52
C SER A 25 14.76 18.60 10.28
N ALA A 26 14.47 17.75 9.29
CA ALA A 26 13.15 17.19 9.08
C ALA A 26 12.84 16.16 10.17
N LYS A 27 11.79 16.42 10.96
CA LYS A 27 11.29 15.49 11.99
C LYS A 27 9.91 15.01 11.56
N ILE A 28 9.70 13.71 11.59
CA ILE A 28 8.40 13.10 11.36
C ILE A 28 7.80 12.78 12.71
N TYR A 29 6.57 13.22 12.98
CA TYR A 29 5.84 12.93 14.20
C TYR A 29 4.82 11.82 13.96
N THR A 30 4.62 10.95 14.94
CA THR A 30 3.64 9.86 14.87
C THR A 30 2.84 9.76 16.15
N TRP A 31 1.56 9.41 16.02
CA TRP A 31 0.68 9.12 17.16
C TRP A 31 -0.36 8.09 16.74
N THR A 32 -1.04 7.51 17.73
CA THR A 32 -2.18 6.60 17.50
C THR A 32 -3.44 7.32 17.92
N ASP A 33 -4.46 7.35 17.06
CA ASP A 33 -5.75 7.97 17.41
C ASP A 33 -6.60 7.06 18.30
N GLU A 34 -7.75 7.56 18.76
CA GLU A 34 -8.70 6.84 19.63
C GLU A 34 -9.24 5.55 19.01
N ASN A 35 -9.20 5.44 17.67
CA ASN A 35 -9.64 4.25 16.93
C ASN A 35 -8.49 3.26 16.70
N GLY A 36 -7.30 3.51 17.25
CA GLY A 36 -6.12 2.65 17.12
C GLY A 36 -5.37 2.82 15.79
N LYS A 37 -5.68 3.85 14.99
CA LYS A 37 -5.00 4.10 13.71
C LYS A 37 -3.77 4.97 13.92
N LYS A 38 -2.64 4.52 13.38
CA LYS A 38 -1.37 5.26 13.41
C LYS A 38 -1.34 6.34 12.33
N HIS A 39 -0.98 7.56 12.72
CA HIS A 39 -0.83 8.72 11.84
C HIS A 39 0.61 9.22 11.82
N PHE A 40 0.96 9.95 10.75
CA PHE A 40 2.28 10.54 10.53
C PHE A 40 2.13 11.95 9.97
N THR A 41 2.99 12.87 10.39
CA THR A 41 2.96 14.29 9.99
C THR A 41 4.35 14.91 10.07
N ASP A 42 4.62 15.93 9.26
CA ASP A 42 5.86 16.71 9.33
C ASP A 42 5.80 17.82 10.39
N LYS A 43 4.60 18.11 10.93
CA LYS A 43 4.36 19.13 11.95
C LYS A 43 3.73 18.52 13.19
N PRO A 44 4.11 18.94 14.41
CA PRO A 44 3.54 18.37 15.63
C PRO A 44 2.00 18.43 15.60
N PRO A 45 1.31 17.33 15.93
CA PRO A 45 -0.15 17.29 15.93
C PRO A 45 -0.70 18.30 16.94
N LYS A 46 -1.69 19.11 16.54
CA LYS A 46 -2.31 20.12 17.42
C LYS A 46 -3.26 19.50 18.43
N ASP A 47 -3.86 18.39 18.07
CA ASP A 47 -4.97 17.77 18.80
C ASP A 47 -4.53 16.51 19.56
N SER A 48 -3.23 16.18 19.55
CA SER A 48 -2.65 15.10 20.35
C SER A 48 -1.48 15.63 21.17
N ASN A 49 -1.55 15.45 22.49
CA ASN A 49 -0.42 15.71 23.39
C ASN A 49 0.52 14.51 23.54
N ASP A 50 0.14 13.36 22.98
CA ASP A 50 0.93 12.13 23.00
C ASP A 50 1.38 11.80 21.58
N TYR A 51 2.62 12.15 21.26
CA TYR A 51 3.23 11.91 19.96
C TYR A 51 4.72 11.61 20.12
N ASP A 52 5.21 10.72 19.27
CA ASP A 52 6.63 10.36 19.18
C ASP A 52 7.27 10.99 17.94
N THR A 53 8.59 11.24 18.00
CA THR A 53 9.37 11.62 16.81
C THR A 53 10.04 10.39 16.20
N VAL A 54 9.79 10.14 14.92
CA VAL A 54 10.41 9.07 14.15
C VAL A 54 11.78 9.55 13.66
N VAL A 55 12.84 8.91 14.16
CA VAL A 55 14.19 9.06 13.60
C VAL A 55 14.34 8.04 12.47
N THR A 56 14.22 8.49 11.22
CA THR A 56 14.46 7.63 10.06
C THR A 56 15.97 7.41 9.92
N LYS A 57 16.45 6.20 10.22
CA LYS A 57 17.81 5.80 9.85
C LYS A 57 17.87 5.66 8.33
N PRO A 58 18.87 6.26 7.65
CA PRO A 58 19.06 6.02 6.23
C PRO A 58 19.34 4.53 6.01
N ILE A 59 18.51 3.86 5.23
CA ILE A 59 18.74 2.47 4.84
C ILE A 59 19.81 2.51 3.77
N ASN A 60 21.03 2.08 4.12
CA ASN A 60 22.10 1.93 3.15
C ASN A 60 21.81 0.70 2.29
N VAL A 61 21.23 0.91 1.09
CA VAL A 61 20.91 -0.15 0.12
C VAL A 61 22.15 -0.83 -0.48
N GLN A 62 23.37 -0.43 -0.08
CA GLN A 62 24.63 -0.93 -0.64
C GLN A 62 25.35 -1.96 0.24
N GLN A 63 24.82 -2.30 1.42
CA GLN A 63 25.48 -3.30 2.25
C GLN A 63 25.02 -4.70 1.84
N ALA A 64 25.77 -5.32 0.93
CA ALA A 64 25.63 -6.74 0.64
C ALA A 64 25.95 -7.55 1.91
N VAL A 65 24.91 -8.09 2.54
CA VAL A 65 25.07 -9.03 3.65
C VAL A 65 25.58 -10.34 3.06
N SER A 66 26.73 -10.84 3.54
CA SER A 66 27.21 -12.17 3.18
C SER A 66 26.33 -13.22 3.87
N VAL A 67 25.28 -13.65 3.19
CA VAL A 67 24.49 -14.82 3.59
C VAL A 67 25.28 -16.07 3.22
N SER A 68 25.76 -16.78 4.24
CA SER A 68 26.19 -18.18 4.10
C SER A 68 25.00 -18.98 3.54
N PRO A 69 25.19 -19.94 2.61
CA PRO A 69 24.07 -20.73 2.08
C PRO A 69 23.58 -21.68 3.17
N GLN A 70 22.73 -21.15 4.04
CA GLN A 70 21.93 -21.92 4.98
C GLN A 70 20.66 -22.34 4.26
N SER A 71 20.40 -23.64 4.36
CA SER A 71 19.34 -24.43 3.74
C SER A 71 18.04 -23.65 3.51
N THR A 72 17.53 -23.74 2.29
CA THR A 72 16.35 -23.05 1.76
C THR A 72 15.01 -23.43 2.41
N ASP A 73 15.02 -24.19 3.50
CA ASP A 73 13.80 -24.78 4.06
C ASP A 73 13.21 -23.97 5.23
N ASP A 74 13.99 -23.09 5.88
CA ASP A 74 13.56 -22.38 7.10
C ASP A 74 13.28 -20.87 6.91
N VAL A 75 13.49 -20.30 5.71
CA VAL A 75 13.29 -18.86 5.44
C VAL A 75 11.89 -18.52 4.88
N ASP A 76 11.14 -19.52 4.39
CA ASP A 76 9.80 -19.30 3.80
C ASP A 76 8.68 -19.08 4.83
N GLN A 77 8.95 -19.32 6.12
CA GLN A 77 7.89 -19.31 7.14
C GLN A 77 7.64 -17.93 7.77
N LEU A 78 8.51 -16.93 7.57
CA LEU A 78 8.31 -15.57 8.10
C LEU A 78 8.09 -14.47 7.04
N ALA A 79 8.13 -14.80 5.74
CA ALA A 79 7.88 -13.83 4.65
C ALA A 79 6.86 -14.30 3.60
N SER A 80 6.16 -15.43 3.81
CA SER A 80 5.06 -15.81 2.92
C SER A 80 3.84 -14.94 3.21
N ASN A 81 3.64 -13.92 2.38
CA ASN A 81 2.36 -13.23 2.26
C ASN A 81 1.30 -14.29 1.95
N ASP A 82 0.64 -14.80 2.99
CA ASP A 82 -0.37 -15.86 2.95
C ASP A 82 -1.68 -15.38 2.28
N THR A 83 -1.69 -14.10 1.91
CA THR A 83 -2.77 -13.33 1.30
C THR A 83 -3.34 -13.96 0.03
N PRO A 84 -2.56 -14.49 -0.94
CA PRO A 84 -3.10 -15.16 -2.12
C PRO A 84 -3.86 -16.45 -1.75
N ARG A 85 -3.36 -17.23 -0.79
CA ARG A 85 -4.01 -18.46 -0.31
C ARG A 85 -5.31 -18.13 0.41
N LYS A 86 -5.28 -17.12 1.30
CA LYS A 86 -6.47 -16.59 2.00
C LYS A 86 -7.50 -16.02 1.03
N ALA A 87 -7.08 -15.27 0.01
CA ALA A 87 -7.95 -14.71 -1.02
C ALA A 87 -8.68 -15.80 -1.80
N LYS A 88 -7.96 -16.85 -2.26
CA LYS A 88 -8.56 -18.01 -2.93
C LYS A 88 -9.54 -18.75 -2.03
N SER A 89 -9.17 -19.01 -0.77
CA SER A 89 -10.04 -19.66 0.21
C SER A 89 -11.31 -18.84 0.49
N TRP A 90 -11.17 -17.52 0.61
CA TRP A 90 -12.30 -16.61 0.75
C TRP A 90 -13.21 -16.64 -0.47
N ALA A 91 -12.65 -16.61 -1.68
CA ALA A 91 -13.42 -16.66 -2.92
C ALA A 91 -14.19 -17.98 -3.07
N ALA A 92 -13.60 -19.11 -2.69
CA ALA A 92 -14.28 -20.41 -2.70
C ALA A 92 -15.55 -20.43 -1.82
N LYS A 93 -15.54 -19.68 -0.70
CA LYS A 93 -16.69 -19.60 0.23
C LYS A 93 -17.73 -18.55 -0.17
N ASN A 94 -17.33 -17.54 -0.94
CA ASN A 94 -18.15 -16.35 -1.18
C ASN A 94 -18.54 -16.14 -2.64
N CYS A 95 -17.97 -16.88 -3.58
CA CYS A 95 -18.16 -16.65 -4.99
C CYS A 95 -18.66 -17.91 -5.70
N LYS A 96 -19.40 -17.72 -6.79
CA LYS A 96 -19.86 -18.80 -7.66
C LYS A 96 -19.69 -18.43 -9.11
N SER A 97 -19.70 -19.44 -9.97
CA SER A 97 -19.83 -19.23 -11.41
C SER A 97 -21.25 -18.77 -11.72
N ALA A 98 -21.39 -17.73 -12.53
CA ALA A 98 -22.66 -17.29 -13.10
C ALA A 98 -22.52 -17.11 -14.62
N ARG A 99 -23.65 -17.03 -15.31
CA ARG A 99 -23.69 -16.64 -16.73
C ARG A 99 -24.22 -15.21 -16.80
N LYS A 100 -23.41 -14.30 -17.37
CA LYS A 100 -23.85 -12.95 -17.69
C LYS A 100 -24.27 -12.93 -19.16
N PHE A 101 -25.49 -12.51 -19.41
CA PHE A 101 -26.00 -12.28 -20.76
C PHE A 101 -25.83 -10.80 -21.10
N THR A 102 -25.17 -10.52 -22.22
CA THR A 102 -25.01 -9.16 -22.74
C THR A 102 -25.62 -9.09 -24.12
N TYR A 103 -26.40 -8.04 -24.37
CA TYR A 103 -26.98 -7.76 -25.67
C TYR A 103 -26.05 -6.80 -26.42
N TYR A 104 -25.58 -7.20 -27.60
CA TYR A 104 -24.74 -6.37 -28.45
C TYR A 104 -25.10 -6.58 -29.92
N ALA A 105 -25.26 -5.49 -30.67
CA ALA A 105 -25.45 -5.49 -32.12
C ALA A 105 -26.48 -6.54 -32.62
N THR A 106 -27.63 -6.64 -31.94
CA THR A 106 -28.76 -7.56 -32.21
C THR A 106 -28.68 -9.00 -31.70
N GLN A 107 -27.59 -9.39 -31.02
CA GLN A 107 -27.43 -10.75 -30.50
C GLN A 107 -27.18 -10.79 -28.99
N TYR A 108 -27.68 -11.85 -28.34
CA TYR A 108 -27.35 -12.17 -26.95
C TYR A 108 -26.10 -13.04 -26.89
N THR A 109 -25.12 -12.61 -26.12
CA THR A 109 -23.93 -13.41 -25.80
C THR A 109 -23.92 -13.77 -24.33
N ALA A 110 -23.53 -15.01 -24.02
CA ALA A 110 -23.46 -15.51 -22.64
C ALA A 110 -22.00 -15.75 -22.25
N ALA A 111 -21.50 -15.01 -21.26
CA ALA A 111 -20.16 -15.19 -20.71
C ALA A 111 -20.22 -15.89 -19.35
N LYS A 112 -19.30 -16.83 -19.10
CA LYS A 112 -19.09 -17.39 -17.76
C LYS A 112 -18.30 -16.37 -16.94
N VAL A 113 -18.83 -15.98 -15.80
CA VAL A 113 -18.23 -15.00 -14.89
C VAL A 113 -18.14 -15.57 -13.47
N LYS A 114 -17.20 -15.05 -12.66
CA LYS A 114 -17.11 -15.35 -11.23
C LYS A 114 -17.69 -14.19 -10.45
N VAL A 115 -18.81 -14.42 -9.78
CA VAL A 115 -19.51 -13.39 -9.00
C VAL A 115 -19.52 -13.75 -7.52
N CYS A 116 -19.29 -12.76 -6.66
CA CYS A 116 -19.21 -12.91 -5.21
C CYS A 116 -20.45 -12.32 -4.52
N LYS A 117 -20.92 -12.97 -3.44
CA LYS A 117 -22.04 -12.50 -2.61
C LYS A 117 -21.69 -11.35 -1.68
N LYS A 118 -20.41 -11.22 -1.34
CA LYS A 118 -19.86 -10.19 -0.47
C LYS A 118 -18.87 -9.36 -1.27
N GLN A 119 -18.72 -8.10 -0.89
CA GLN A 119 -17.71 -7.22 -1.46
C GLN A 119 -16.32 -7.82 -1.25
N ILE A 120 -15.50 -7.80 -2.30
CA ILE A 120 -14.15 -8.36 -2.27
C ILE A 120 -13.27 -7.45 -1.40
N PRO A 121 -12.66 -7.97 -0.32
CA PRO A 121 -11.69 -7.23 0.50
C PRO A 121 -10.58 -6.60 -0.36
N GLY A 122 -10.13 -5.40 0.01
CA GLY A 122 -9.18 -4.62 -0.79
C GLY A 122 -7.87 -5.37 -1.04
N ASP A 123 -7.35 -6.02 0.00
CA ASP A 123 -6.16 -6.87 -0.01
C ASP A 123 -6.31 -8.12 -0.90
N TYR A 124 -7.53 -8.57 -1.18
CA TYR A 124 -7.78 -9.74 -2.03
C TYR A 124 -7.99 -9.41 -3.50
N ARG A 125 -8.29 -8.14 -3.85
CA ARG A 125 -8.62 -7.75 -5.23
C ARG A 125 -7.52 -8.10 -6.23
N GLN A 126 -6.26 -7.84 -5.88
CA GLN A 126 -5.12 -8.13 -6.75
C GLN A 126 -4.89 -9.63 -6.98
N HIS A 127 -5.41 -10.49 -6.09
CA HIS A 127 -5.25 -11.95 -6.16
C HIS A 127 -6.46 -12.66 -6.75
N LEU A 128 -7.56 -11.93 -7.02
CA LEU A 128 -8.83 -12.47 -7.52
C LEU A 128 -9.20 -11.80 -8.85
N SER A 129 -8.29 -11.84 -9.82
CA SER A 129 -8.57 -11.36 -11.17
C SER A 129 -9.74 -12.13 -11.80
N GLY A 130 -10.66 -11.40 -12.42
CA GLY A 130 -11.88 -11.97 -13.02
C GLY A 130 -13.02 -12.27 -12.04
N TYR A 131 -12.85 -12.03 -10.74
CA TYR A 131 -13.94 -12.03 -9.78
C TYR A 131 -14.57 -10.63 -9.70
N SER A 132 -15.89 -10.57 -9.61
CA SER A 132 -16.63 -9.33 -9.40
C SER A 132 -17.65 -9.46 -8.27
N TYR A 133 -17.87 -8.38 -7.55
CA TYR A 133 -19.01 -8.27 -6.65
C TYR A 133 -20.21 -7.72 -7.44
N ASP A 134 -21.20 -8.59 -7.66
CA ASP A 134 -22.45 -8.23 -8.33
C ASP A 134 -23.59 -9.03 -7.67
N PRO A 135 -24.33 -8.44 -6.70
CA PRO A 135 -25.36 -9.14 -5.97
C PRO A 135 -26.57 -9.52 -6.84
N ALA A 136 -26.82 -8.78 -7.93
CA ALA A 136 -27.89 -9.12 -8.87
C ALA A 136 -27.54 -10.38 -9.65
N LEU A 137 -26.33 -10.46 -10.20
CA LEU A 137 -25.83 -11.67 -10.87
C LEU A 137 -25.60 -12.84 -9.90
N TYR A 138 -25.25 -12.56 -8.64
CA TYR A 138 -25.11 -13.62 -7.63
C TYR A 138 -26.45 -14.25 -7.29
N ASN A 139 -27.54 -13.49 -7.20
CA ASN A 139 -28.86 -14.05 -6.89
C ASN A 139 -29.64 -14.51 -8.12
N TYR A 140 -29.14 -14.24 -9.32
CA TYR A 140 -29.76 -14.68 -10.57
C TYR A 140 -29.76 -16.20 -10.68
N ASP A 141 -30.96 -16.77 -10.85
CA ASP A 141 -31.19 -18.17 -11.17
C ASP A 141 -31.96 -18.25 -12.50
N PRO A 142 -31.30 -18.66 -13.61
CA PRO A 142 -31.93 -18.72 -14.92
C PRO A 142 -33.09 -19.72 -14.98
N ASN A 143 -33.13 -20.71 -14.08
CA ASN A 143 -34.19 -21.72 -14.06
C ASN A 143 -35.43 -21.25 -13.28
N LYS A 144 -35.33 -20.18 -12.50
CA LYS A 144 -36.44 -19.64 -11.70
C LYS A 144 -37.30 -18.65 -12.47
N THR A 145 -36.72 -17.95 -13.46
CA THR A 145 -37.41 -16.95 -14.30
C THR A 145 -38.23 -17.53 -15.45
N SER A 146 -38.06 -18.81 -15.80
CA SER A 146 -38.81 -19.49 -16.88
C SER A 146 -40.12 -20.18 -16.44
N ARG A 147 -40.46 -20.13 -15.14
CA ARG A 147 -41.73 -20.64 -14.59
C ARG A 147 -42.67 -19.48 -14.28
N LYS A 148 -43.20 -18.81 -15.31
CA LYS A 148 -44.42 -18.00 -15.25
C LYS A 148 -45.08 -17.99 -16.61
#